data_AF-A0A7S7Z5M6-F1
#
_entry.id   AF-A0A7S7Z5M6-F1
#
_cell.length_a   1.000
_cell.length_b   1.000
_cell.length_c   1.000
_cell.angle_alpha   90.00
_cell.angle_beta   90.00
_cell.angle_gamma   90.00
#
_symmetry.space_group_name_H-M   'P 1'
#
loop_
_entity.id
_entity.type
_entity.pdbx_description
1 polymer ?
#
loop_
_entity_poly.entity_id
_entity_poly.type
_entity_poly.pdbx_seq_one_letter_code
_entity_poly.pdbx_strand_id
1 'polypeptide(L)'
;MTEIDSGEHGSIAVPLRSLAYALLVAILAASGLYASFIAGPAMHAAARDDLVRTVAEENRKFCGMFGMGVGTDTFAACSRELTIVRQRQADRDNAAAQGLL
;
A
#
# COMPACT_ATOMS: atom_id res chain seq x y z
N MET A 1 39.23 16.85 28.43
CA MET A 1 39.36 18.32 28.41
C MET A 1 39.62 18.71 26.97
N THR A 2 38.57 18.96 26.20
CA THR A 2 38.65 19.51 24.84
C THR A 2 37.42 20.39 24.65
N GLU A 3 37.59 21.64 25.04
CA GLU A 3 36.66 22.73 24.89
C GLU A 3 36.92 23.33 23.50
N ILE A 4 35.89 23.40 22.66
CA ILE A 4 35.95 24.14 21.40
C ILE A 4 35.27 25.47 21.69
N ASP A 5 36.08 26.53 21.75
CA ASP A 5 35.62 27.90 21.87
C ASP A 5 35.07 28.35 20.51
N SER A 6 33.80 28.70 20.47
CA SER A 6 33.13 29.33 19.33
C SER A 6 32.17 30.37 19.88
N GLY A 7 32.51 31.62 19.60
CA GLY A 7 31.94 32.81 20.20
C GLY A 7 30.42 32.95 20.07
N GLU A 8 29.86 33.56 21.11
CA GLU A 8 28.59 34.28 21.15
C GLU A 8 27.42 33.68 20.35
N HIS A 9 26.95 32.49 20.72
CA HIS A 9 25.54 32.15 20.62
C HIS A 9 25.16 31.50 21.95
N GLY A 10 24.17 32.06 22.65
CA GLY A 10 23.71 31.58 23.95
C GLY A 10 23.60 30.06 23.96
N SER A 11 24.52 29.40 24.68
CA SER A 11 24.60 27.96 24.78
C SER A 11 23.41 27.46 25.58
N ILE A 12 22.29 27.19 24.91
CA ILE A 12 21.24 26.38 25.47
C ILE A 12 21.87 24.99 25.62
N ALA A 13 22.34 24.67 26.83
CA ALA A 13 22.82 23.34 27.17
C ALA A 13 21.64 22.38 27.12
N VAL A 14 21.25 21.97 25.91
CA VAL A 14 20.19 20.98 25.71
C VAL A 14 20.76 19.66 26.23
N PRO A 15 20.11 19.02 27.22
CA PRO A 15 20.62 17.78 27.75
C PRO A 15 20.70 16.76 26.60
N LEU A 16 21.82 16.04 26.48
CA LEU A 16 22.11 15.11 25.39
C LEU A 16 20.95 14.13 25.12
N ARG A 17 20.25 13.74 26.20
CA ARG A 17 19.03 12.92 26.16
C ARG A 17 17.90 13.59 25.37
N SER A 18 17.62 14.86 25.63
CA SER A 18 16.58 15.61 24.93
C SER A 18 16.90 15.75 23.44
N LEU A 19 18.16 15.99 23.09
CA LEU A 19 18.60 16.04 21.70
C LEU A 19 18.50 14.68 21.02
N ALA A 20 18.87 13.59 21.70
CA ALA A 20 18.71 12.23 21.19
C ALA A 20 17.23 11.86 20.97
N TYR A 21 16.33 12.24 21.89
CA TYR A 21 14.89 12.05 21.71
C TYR A 21 14.35 12.86 20.53
N ALA A 22 14.74 14.13 20.40
CA ALA A 22 14.33 14.97 19.27
C ALA A 22 14.80 14.39 17.93
N LEU A 23 16.04 13.89 17.86
CA LEU A 23 16.56 13.20 16.68
C LEU A 23 15.78 11.92 16.37
N LEU A 24 15.49 11.10 17.38
CA LEU A 24 14.70 9.88 17.19
C LEU A 24 13.31 10.19 16.63
N VAL A 25 12.62 11.19 17.19
CA VAL A 25 11.32 11.64 16.69
C VAL A 25 11.43 12.16 15.26
N ALA A 26 12.45 12.95 14.95
CA ALA A 26 12.67 13.46 13.60
C ALA A 26 12.90 12.32 12.58
N ILE A 27 13.67 11.29 12.94
CA ILE A 27 13.90 10.11 12.11
C ILE A 27 12.61 9.32 11.90
N LEU A 28 11.84 9.08 12.96
CA LEU A 28 10.55 8.38 12.86
C LEU A 28 9.55 9.16 12.01
N ALA A 29 9.48 10.48 12.18
CA ALA A 29 8.62 11.34 11.38
C ALA A 29 9.05 11.35 9.91
N ALA A 30 10.35 11.53 9.62
CA ALA A 30 10.88 11.54 8.27
C ALA A 30 10.68 10.19 7.56
N SER A 31 10.94 9.08 8.25
CA SER A 31 10.74 7.74 7.71
C SER A 31 9.25 7.43 7.49
N GLY A 32 8.38 7.81 8.43
CA GLY A 32 6.93 7.68 8.28
C GLY A 32 6.41 8.48 7.09
N LEU A 33 6.82 9.75 6.95
CA LEU A 33 6.45 10.59 5.80
C LEU A 33 6.95 9.99 4.48
N TYR A 34 8.20 9.54 4.43
CA TYR A 34 8.76 8.88 3.25
C TYR A 34 7.96 7.62 2.88
N ALA A 35 7.64 6.78 3.88
CA ALA A 35 6.85 5.58 3.67
C ALA A 35 5.44 5.90 3.16
N SER A 36 4.76 6.90 3.74
CA SER A 36 3.39 7.25 3.37
C SER A 36 3.28 7.96 2.02
N PHE A 37 4.23 8.83 1.67
CA PHE A 37 4.12 9.69 0.49
C PHE A 37 4.93 9.22 -0.71
N ILE A 38 5.96 8.39 -0.52
CA ILE A 38 6.85 7.95 -1.60
C ILE A 38 6.72 6.45 -1.82
N ALA A 39 7.02 5.64 -0.80
CA ALA A 39 7.02 4.18 -0.95
C ALA A 39 5.60 3.60 -1.07
N GLY A 40 4.66 4.08 -0.26
CA GLY A 40 3.28 3.62 -0.22
C GLY A 40 2.57 3.73 -1.57
N PRO A 41 2.52 4.92 -2.20
CA PRO A 41 1.83 5.09 -3.49
C PRO A 41 2.42 4.20 -4.59
N ALA A 42 3.75 4.07 -4.64
CA ALA A 42 4.42 3.20 -5.62
C ALA A 42 4.10 1.72 -5.40
N MET A 43 4.11 1.26 -4.14
CA MET A 43 3.75 -0.12 -3.80
C MET A 43 2.27 -0.40 -4.07
N HIS A 44 1.38 0.53 -3.75
CA HIS A 44 -0.04 0.40 -4.05
C HIS A 44 -0.32 0.38 -5.56
N ALA A 45 0.40 1.17 -6.35
CA ALA A 45 0.29 1.15 -7.81
C ALA A 45 0.74 -0.21 -8.37
N ALA A 46 1.91 -0.70 -7.96
CA ALA A 46 2.42 -2.00 -8.38
C ALA A 46 1.48 -3.15 -7.99
N ALA A 47 0.92 -3.12 -6.77
CA ALA A 47 -0.04 -4.12 -6.31
C ALA A 47 -1.36 -4.07 -7.12
N ARG A 48 -1.82 -2.88 -7.52
CA ARG A 48 -3.00 -2.73 -8.39
C ARG A 48 -2.75 -3.29 -9.78
N ASP A 49 -1.60 -3.00 -10.38
CA ASP A 49 -1.25 -3.50 -11.70
C ASP A 49 -1.15 -5.03 -11.70
N ASP A 50 -0.53 -5.60 -10.66
CA ASP A 50 -0.43 -7.05 -10.50
C ASP A 50 -1.81 -7.71 -10.33
N LEU A 51 -2.70 -7.10 -9.56
CA LEU A 51 -4.08 -7.55 -9.39
C LEU A 51 -4.84 -7.51 -10.72
N VAL A 52 -4.75 -6.41 -11.49
CA VAL A 52 -5.40 -6.28 -12.80
C VAL A 52 -4.88 -7.35 -13.77
N ARG A 53 -3.57 -7.58 -13.79
CA ARG A 53 -2.95 -8.63 -14.62
C ARG A 53 -3.45 -10.02 -14.24
N THR A 54 -3.50 -10.32 -12.95
CA THR A 54 -3.97 -11.60 -12.42
C THR A 54 -5.44 -11.83 -12.74
N VAL A 55 -6.30 -10.85 -12.50
CA VAL A 55 -7.73 -10.92 -12.84
C VAL A 55 -7.95 -11.12 -14.34
N ALA A 56 -7.17 -10.43 -15.18
CA ALA A 56 -7.25 -10.62 -16.62
C ALA A 56 -6.84 -12.04 -17.04
N GLU A 57 -5.82 -12.63 -16.41
CA GLU A 57 -5.40 -14.01 -16.66
C GLU A 57 -6.43 -15.03 -16.20
N GLU A 58 -7.01 -14.85 -15.01
CA GLU A 58 -8.12 -15.67 -14.52
C GLU A 58 -9.32 -15.62 -15.46
N ASN A 59 -9.71 -14.43 -15.91
CA ASN A 59 -10.83 -14.27 -16.83
C ASN A 59 -10.55 -14.98 -18.16
N ARG A 60 -9.32 -14.87 -18.70
CA ARG A 60 -8.90 -15.62 -19.90
C ARG A 60 -9.03 -17.12 -19.69
N LYS A 61 -8.53 -17.65 -18.57
CA LYS A 61 -8.56 -19.07 -18.27
C LYS A 61 -9.98 -19.59 -18.06
N PHE A 62 -10.78 -18.90 -17.25
CA PHE A 62 -12.14 -19.32 -16.91
C PHE A 62 -13.07 -19.21 -18.12
N CYS A 63 -13.19 -18.03 -18.73
CA CYS A 63 -14.09 -17.86 -19.88
C CYS A 63 -13.61 -18.67 -21.10
N GLY A 64 -12.29 -18.80 -21.28
CA GLY A 64 -11.70 -19.64 -22.33
C GLY A 64 -12.02 -21.12 -22.19
N MET A 65 -12.18 -21.64 -20.96
CA MET A 65 -12.63 -23.02 -20.72
C MET A 65 -14.02 -23.29 -21.31
N PHE A 66 -14.85 -22.25 -21.42
CA PHE A 66 -16.19 -22.32 -22.04
C PHE A 66 -16.17 -21.93 -23.52
N GLY A 67 -14.99 -21.86 -24.16
CA GLY A 67 -14.84 -21.52 -25.57
C GLY A 67 -15.04 -20.05 -25.90
N MET A 68 -15.09 -19.16 -24.90
CA MET A 68 -15.27 -17.73 -25.11
C MET A 68 -13.92 -17.06 -25.40
N GLY A 69 -13.72 -16.62 -26.65
CA GLY A 69 -12.48 -15.98 -27.09
C GLY A 69 -12.33 -14.55 -26.54
N VAL A 70 -11.11 -14.15 -26.23
CA VAL A 70 -10.79 -12.78 -25.80
C VAL A 70 -11.22 -11.78 -26.89
N GLY A 71 -11.85 -10.67 -26.48
CA GLY A 71 -12.32 -9.63 -27.40
C GLY A 71 -13.71 -9.87 -28.00
N THR A 72 -14.40 -10.95 -27.62
CA THR A 72 -15.79 -11.21 -28.02
C THR A 72 -16.78 -10.65 -27.00
N ASP A 73 -18.03 -10.40 -27.43
CA ASP A 73 -19.11 -9.96 -26.55
C ASP A 73 -19.42 -10.99 -25.45
N THR A 74 -19.31 -12.28 -25.76
CA THR A 74 -19.52 -13.37 -24.79
C THR A 74 -18.44 -13.40 -23.72
N PHE A 75 -17.19 -13.11 -24.09
CA PHE A 75 -16.10 -12.93 -23.12
C PHE A 75 -16.31 -11.69 -22.23
N ALA A 76 -16.80 -10.58 -22.80
CA ALA A 76 -17.13 -9.38 -22.04
C ALA A 76 -18.27 -9.63 -21.03
N ALA A 77 -19.28 -10.41 -21.42
CA ALA A 77 -20.36 -10.83 -20.52
C ALA A 77 -19.85 -11.75 -19.40
N CYS A 78 -19.07 -12.78 -19.73
CA CYS A 78 -18.50 -13.70 -18.75
C CYS A 78 -17.60 -13.01 -17.73
N SER A 79 -16.68 -12.15 -18.19
CA SER A 79 -15.78 -11.40 -17.30
C SER A 79 -16.53 -10.41 -16.38
N ARG A 80 -17.66 -9.85 -16.85
CA ARG A 80 -18.54 -9.02 -16.02
C ARG A 80 -19.18 -9.82 -14.89
N GLU A 81 -19.71 -11.01 -15.16
CA GLU A 81 -20.29 -11.87 -14.13
C GLU A 81 -19.25 -12.30 -13.09
N LEU A 82 -18.02 -12.64 -13.53
CA LEU A 82 -16.92 -12.93 -12.60
C LEU A 82 -16.59 -11.73 -11.71
N THR A 83 -16.70 -10.50 -12.22
CA THR A 83 -16.51 -9.30 -11.41
C THR A 83 -17.58 -9.19 -10.31
N ILE A 84 -18.84 -9.49 -10.62
CA ILE A 84 -19.94 -9.51 -9.64
C ILE A 84 -19.69 -10.59 -8.58
N VAL A 85 -19.25 -11.79 -8.98
CA VAL A 85 -18.94 -12.87 -8.05
C VAL A 85 -17.82 -12.47 -7.08
N ARG A 86 -16.74 -11.87 -7.59
CA ARG A 86 -15.63 -11.37 -6.77
C ARG A 86 -16.10 -10.31 -5.76
N GLN A 87 -16.95 -9.38 -6.18
CA GLN A 87 -17.51 -8.39 -5.27
C GLN A 87 -18.26 -9.05 -4.11
N ARG A 88 -19.13 -10.02 -4.41
CA ARG A 88 -19.86 -10.77 -3.38
C ARG A 88 -18.95 -11.58 -2.46
N GLN A 89 -17.82 -12.08 -2.96
CA GLN A 89 -16.82 -12.72 -2.11
C GLN A 89 -16.16 -11.71 -1.18
N ALA A 90 -15.70 -10.57 -1.71
CA ALA A 90 -15.12 -9.51 -0.90
C ALA A 90 -16.07 -9.00 0.20
N ASP A 91 -17.36 -8.84 -0.12
CA ASP A 91 -18.38 -8.43 0.86
C ASP A 91 -18.52 -9.46 1.99
N ARG A 92 -18.48 -10.76 1.66
CA ARG A 92 -18.54 -11.85 2.65
C ARG A 92 -17.28 -11.92 3.49
N ASP A 93 -16.11 -11.78 2.89
CA ASP A 93 -14.82 -11.78 3.60
C ASP A 93 -14.73 -10.59 4.55
N ASN A 94 -15.26 -9.43 4.15
CA ASN A 94 -15.33 -8.25 5.01
C ASN A 94 -16.32 -8.46 6.17
N ALA A 95 -17.49 -9.03 5.91
CA ALA A 95 -18.42 -9.42 6.98
C ALA A 95 -17.80 -10.42 7.95
N ALA A 96 -17.00 -11.38 7.45
CA ALA A 96 -16.22 -12.33 8.25
C ALA A 96 -15.23 -11.63 9.17
N ALA A 97 -14.43 -10.70 8.62
CA ALA A 97 -13.45 -9.95 9.37
C ALA A 97 -14.08 -9.06 10.46
N GLN A 98 -15.32 -8.64 10.26
CA GLN A 98 -16.10 -7.87 11.22
C GLN A 98 -16.85 -8.75 12.24
N GLY A 99 -16.75 -10.08 12.14
CA GLY A 99 -17.40 -11.03 13.05
C GLY A 99 -18.92 -11.11 12.88
N LEU A 100 -19.43 -10.76 11.69
CA LEU A 100 -20.86 -10.73 11.37
C LEU A 100 -21.36 -12.05 10.73
N LEU A 101 -20.59 -13.14 10.88
CA LEU A 101 -20.89 -14.48 10.34
C LEU A 101 -21.37 -15.45 11.42
#